data_AF-A0AAJ2MEG8-F1
#
_entry.id   AF-A0AAJ2MEG8-F1
#
_cell.length_a   1.000
_cell.length_b   1.000
_cell.length_c   1.000
_cell.angle_alpha   90.00
_cell.angle_beta   90.00
_cell.angle_gamma   90.00
#
_symmetry.space_group_name_H-M   'P 1'
#
loop_
_entity.id
_entity.type
_entity.pdbx_description
1 polymer ?
#
loop_
_entity_poly.entity_id
_entity_poly.type
_entity_poly.pdbx_seq_one_letter_code
_entity_poly.pdbx_strand_id
1 'polypeptide(L)'
;MIDLNSTPARYRGTIEVYDVRSLGWPYDPETPEWRWRCKSRNGQILASGEKYRRKGGALNAIDATFGSKLTGHGIDWDRMTAGPPPRRQFVVPWRLVIVDRHHDTTTGAVY
;
A
#
# COMPACT_ATOMS: atom_id res chain seq x y z
N MET A 1 -6.49 4.58 -1.75
CA MET A 1 -6.83 5.27 -0.48
C MET A 1 -6.38 4.42 0.68
N ILE A 2 -5.58 4.98 1.59
CA ILE A 2 -5.13 4.31 2.82
C ILE A 2 -6.14 4.55 3.94
N ASP A 3 -6.56 3.48 4.62
CA ASP A 3 -7.42 3.52 5.80
C ASP A 3 -6.75 2.74 6.95
N LEU A 4 -6.30 3.47 7.97
CA LEU A 4 -5.60 2.90 9.13
C LEU A 4 -6.53 2.31 10.19
N ASN A 5 -7.85 2.51 10.07
CA ASN A 5 -8.83 2.02 11.06
C ASN A 5 -9.53 0.74 10.61
N SER A 6 -9.35 0.32 9.35
CA SER A 6 -10.00 -0.86 8.78
C SER A 6 -9.35 -2.18 9.20
N THR A 7 -10.18 -3.20 9.47
CA THR A 7 -9.70 -4.51 9.95
C THR A 7 -9.27 -5.44 8.80
N PRO A 8 -8.06 -6.04 8.83
CA PRO A 8 -7.47 -6.66 7.64
C PRO A 8 -7.94 -8.03 7.14
N ALA A 9 -9.03 -8.57 7.66
CA ALA A 9 -9.28 -10.03 7.62
C ALA A 9 -9.54 -10.63 6.21
N ARG A 10 -9.60 -9.84 5.13
CA ARG A 10 -9.97 -10.29 3.77
C ARG A 10 -8.89 -10.12 2.68
N TYR A 11 -7.63 -9.85 3.04
CA TYR A 11 -6.62 -9.42 2.05
C TYR A 11 -5.84 -10.57 1.40
N ARG A 12 -5.55 -10.42 0.10
CA ARG A 12 -4.81 -11.40 -0.74
C ARG A 12 -3.28 -11.30 -0.60
N GLY A 13 -2.79 -10.29 0.12
CA GLY A 13 -1.38 -10.00 0.34
C GLY A 13 -1.17 -8.87 1.34
N THR A 14 0.09 -8.53 1.60
CA THR A 14 0.50 -7.51 2.58
C THR A 14 1.51 -6.53 2.00
N ILE A 15 1.23 -5.24 2.14
CA ILE A 15 2.16 -4.14 1.91
C ILE A 15 2.76 -3.75 3.26
N GLU A 16 4.08 -3.87 3.36
CA GLU A 16 4.84 -3.47 4.55
C GLU A 16 5.56 -2.16 4.28
N VAL A 17 5.44 -1.22 5.20
CA VAL A 17 6.21 0.03 5.25
C VAL A 17 7.10 -0.02 6.47
N TYR A 18 8.39 0.17 6.28
CA TYR A 18 9.38 0.02 7.34
C TYR A 18 10.49 1.05 7.16
N ASP A 19 11.12 1.46 8.26
CA ASP A 19 12.37 2.17 8.19
C ASP A 19 13.53 1.17 8.05
N VAL A 20 14.54 1.60 7.31
CA VAL A 20 15.83 0.94 7.22
C VAL A 20 16.81 1.92 7.83
N ARG A 21 17.44 1.50 8.92
CA ARG A 21 18.59 2.23 9.45
C ARG A 21 19.75 1.99 8.48
N SER A 22 20.03 2.98 7.65
CA SER A 22 21.36 3.09 7.09
C SER A 22 22.27 3.46 8.25
N LEU A 23 23.14 2.54 8.67
CA LEU A 23 24.28 2.91 9.50
C LEU A 23 25.13 3.84 8.62
N GLY A 24 24.86 5.14 8.71
CA GLY A 24 25.74 6.15 8.15
C GLY A 24 27.14 5.97 8.72
N TRP A 25 28.15 6.51 8.04
CA TRP A 25 29.45 6.68 8.69
C TRP A 25 29.23 7.39 10.05
N PRO A 26 30.08 7.17 11.06
CA PRO A 26 29.84 7.57 12.46
C PRO A 26 29.62 9.08 12.69
N TYR A 27 29.75 9.91 11.65
CA TYR A 27 29.52 11.35 11.67
C TYR A 27 28.28 11.80 10.88
N ASP A 28 27.61 10.90 10.15
CA ASP A 28 26.35 11.20 9.49
C ASP A 28 25.20 11.01 10.49
N PRO A 29 24.29 12.00 10.64
CA PRO A 29 23.11 11.81 11.45
C PRO A 29 22.31 10.61 10.90
N GLU A 30 21.79 9.76 11.79
CA GLU A 30 20.89 8.68 11.41
C GLU A 30 19.69 9.27 10.65
N THR A 31 19.71 9.14 9.33
CA THR A 31 18.59 9.56 8.50
C THR A 31 17.70 8.34 8.27
N PRO A 32 16.45 8.34 8.77
CA PRO A 32 15.58 7.19 8.60
C PRO A 32 15.23 7.04 7.11
N GLU A 33 15.66 5.94 6.51
CA GLU A 33 15.30 5.59 5.14
C GLU A 33 14.02 4.75 5.15
N TRP A 34 12.92 5.32 4.70
CA TRP A 34 11.66 4.61 4.60
C TRP A 34 11.61 3.81 3.32
N ARG A 35 11.18 2.55 3.39
CA ARG A 35 10.96 1.66 2.25
C ARG A 35 9.61 0.99 2.37
N TRP A 36 9.13 0.46 1.25
CA TRP A 36 7.95 -0.40 1.26
C TRP A 36 8.17 -1.64 0.39
N ARG A 37 7.46 -2.72 0.71
CA ARG A 37 7.42 -3.93 -0.09
C ARG A 37 6.03 -4.54 -0.09
N CYS A 38 5.64 -5.10 -1.22
CA CYS A 38 4.40 -5.84 -1.39
C CYS A 38 4.71 -7.34 -1.38
N LYS A 39 4.00 -8.09 -0.54
CA LYS A 39 4.12 -9.54 -0.39
C LYS A 39 2.82 -10.23 -0.73
N SER A 40 2.92 -11.33 -1.45
CA SER A 40 1.81 -12.28 -1.62
C SER A 40 1.47 -12.96 -0.29
N ARG A 41 0.30 -13.61 -0.21
CA ARG A 41 -0.09 -14.45 0.94
C ARG A 41 0.94 -15.55 1.25
N ASN A 42 1.65 -16.05 0.25
CA ASN A 42 2.70 -17.06 0.42
C ASN A 42 4.07 -16.47 0.85
N GLY A 43 4.16 -15.17 1.12
CA GLY A 43 5.37 -14.49 1.57
C GLY A 43 6.30 -14.02 0.45
N GLN A 44 6.05 -14.37 -0.81
CA GLN A 44 6.86 -13.92 -1.95
C GLN A 44 6.75 -12.40 -2.12
N ILE A 45 7.88 -11.73 -2.35
CA ILE A 45 7.93 -10.29 -2.65
C ILE A 45 7.50 -10.10 -4.10
N LEU A 46 6.39 -9.39 -4.30
CA LEU A 46 5.84 -9.08 -5.63
C LEU A 46 6.33 -7.75 -6.17
N ALA A 47 6.59 -6.79 -5.28
CA ALA A 47 7.10 -5.47 -5.63
C ALA A 47 7.80 -4.83 -4.42
N SER A 48 8.67 -3.86 -4.68
CA SER A 48 9.33 -3.04 -3.66
C SER A 48 9.45 -1.60 -4.14
N GLY A 49 9.39 -0.66 -3.21
CA GLY A 49 9.65 0.75 -3.47
C GLY A 49 11.11 1.15 -3.32
N GLU A 50 11.42 2.32 -3.85
CA GLU A 50 12.70 3.00 -3.62
C GLU A 50 12.83 3.50 -2.16
N LYS A 51 13.94 4.20 -1.89
CA LYS A 51 14.21 4.82 -0.59
C LYS A 51 13.50 6.18 -0.51
N TYR A 52 12.85 6.45 0.62
CA TYR A 52 12.19 7.72 0.90
C TYR A 52 12.76 8.34 2.18
N ARG A 53 12.98 9.65 2.18
CA ARG A 53 13.47 10.38 3.36
C ARG A 53 12.47 10.46 4.52
N ARG A 54 11.18 10.19 4.28
CA ARG A 54 10.09 10.35 5.25
C ARG A 54 9.01 9.29 5.04
N LYS A 55 8.39 8.85 6.14
CA LYS A 55 7.25 7.91 6.15
C LYS A 55 6.14 8.31 5.17
N GLY A 56 5.76 9.58 5.18
CA GLY A 56 4.71 10.09 4.30
C GLY A 56 5.02 9.92 2.80
N GLY A 57 6.30 9.98 2.40
CA GLY A 57 6.69 9.73 1.01
C GLY A 57 6.45 8.30 0.58
N ALA A 58 6.76 7.33 1.45
CA ALA A 58 6.48 5.92 1.20
C ALA A 58 4.97 5.64 1.14
N LEU A 59 4.17 6.24 2.03
CA LEU A 59 2.71 6.11 2.03
C LEU A 59 2.08 6.70 0.77
N ASN A 60 2.53 7.86 0.31
CA ASN A 60 2.04 8.47 -0.93
C ASN A 60 2.36 7.61 -2.16
N ALA A 61 3.53 6.99 -2.21
CA ALA A 61 3.89 6.06 -3.29
C ALA A 61 3.00 4.82 -3.30
N ILE A 62 2.64 4.30 -2.12
CA ILE A 62 1.71 3.17 -1.98
C ILE A 62 0.32 3.58 -2.45
N ASP A 63 -0.18 4.75 -2.06
CA ASP A 63 -1.48 5.23 -2.50
C ASP A 63 -1.54 5.43 -4.02
N ALA A 64 -0.46 5.94 -4.63
CA ALA A 64 -0.35 6.05 -6.08
C ALA A 64 -0.30 4.70 -6.81
N THR A 65 0.37 3.70 -6.22
CA THR A 65 0.58 2.38 -6.85
C THR A 65 -0.62 1.44 -6.66
N PHE A 66 -1.19 1.42 -5.46
CA PHE A 66 -2.19 0.45 -5.03
C PHE A 66 -3.55 1.07 -4.71
N GLY A 67 -3.65 2.40 -4.60
CA GLY A 67 -4.91 3.10 -4.33
C GLY A 67 -5.79 3.29 -5.57
N SER A 68 -5.43 2.66 -6.68
CA SER A 68 -6.11 2.81 -7.96
C SER A 68 -7.45 2.09 -7.95
N LYS A 69 -8.53 2.88 -8.04
CA LYS A 69 -9.87 2.37 -8.24
C LYS A 69 -10.02 2.07 -9.71
N LEU A 70 -10.35 0.82 -10.06
CA LEU A 70 -10.91 0.54 -11.38
C LEU A 70 -12.29 1.20 -11.46
N THR A 71 -12.31 2.49 -11.77
CA THR A 71 -13.51 3.20 -12.22
C THR A 71 -13.66 2.84 -13.69
N GLY A 72 -14.64 2.00 -14.01
CA GLY A 72 -14.95 1.57 -15.37
C GLY A 72 -15.46 2.72 -16.22
N HIS A 73 -14.56 3.63 -16.62
CA HIS A 73 -14.83 4.77 -17.50
C HIS A 73 -14.19 4.55 -18.89
N GLY A 74 -14.16 3.29 -19.34
CA GLY A 74 -13.60 2.92 -20.65
C GLY A 74 -14.25 1.68 -21.28
N ILE A 75 -15.20 1.05 -20.59
CA ILE A 75 -16.11 0.06 -21.16
C ILE A 75 -17.47 0.74 -21.12
N ASP A 76 -18.03 1.02 -22.30
CA ASP A 76 -19.39 1.57 -22.45
C ASP A 76 -20.41 0.51 -22.02
N TRP A 77 -20.51 0.30 -20.70
CA TRP A 77 -21.48 -0.60 -20.08
C TRP A 77 -22.93 -0.18 -20.39
N ASP A 78 -23.13 1.12 -20.63
CA ASP A 78 -24.42 1.73 -20.98
C ASP A 78 -24.97 1.19 -22.31
N ARG A 79 -24.09 0.78 -23.24
CA ARG A 79 -24.48 0.13 -24.49
C ARG A 79 -24.77 -1.36 -24.38
N MET A 80 -24.33 -2.05 -23.33
CA MET A 80 -24.32 -3.53 -23.29
C MET A 80 -25.37 -4.15 -22.37
N THR A 81 -25.98 -3.40 -21.45
CA THR A 81 -27.00 -3.94 -20.53
C THR A 81 -28.13 -2.95 -20.31
N ALA A 82 -29.36 -3.38 -20.56
CA ALA A 82 -30.59 -2.64 -20.26
C ALA A 82 -30.83 -2.53 -18.74
N GLY A 83 -30.00 -1.76 -18.03
CA GLY A 83 -30.13 -1.50 -16.60
C GLY A 83 -28.91 -0.76 -16.03
N PRO A 84 -29.06 -0.03 -14.91
CA PRO A 84 -27.96 0.70 -14.30
C PRO A 84 -26.82 -0.27 -13.96
N PRO A 85 -25.55 0.06 -14.31
CA PRO A 85 -24.45 -0.85 -14.09
C PRO A 85 -24.34 -1.16 -12.60
N PRO A 86 -24.14 -2.42 -12.20
CA PRO A 86 -23.68 -2.67 -10.85
C PRO A 86 -22.34 -1.96 -10.73
N ARG A 87 -22.26 -0.94 -9.87
CA ARG A 87 -20.99 -0.32 -9.46
C ARG A 87 -20.16 -1.35 -8.68
N ARG A 88 -19.73 -2.42 -9.34
CA ARG A 88 -18.77 -3.38 -8.80
C ARG A 88 -17.41 -2.72 -8.89
N GLN A 89 -17.16 -1.84 -7.93
CA GLN A 89 -15.82 -1.40 -7.61
C GLN A 89 -15.06 -2.66 -7.20
N PHE A 90 -14.16 -3.15 -8.06
CA PHE A 90 -13.23 -4.21 -7.68
C PHE A 90 -12.22 -3.59 -6.74
N VAL A 91 -12.63 -3.46 -5.49
CA VAL A 91 -11.71 -3.13 -4.42
C VAL A 91 -10.92 -4.41 -4.17
N VAL A 92 -9.62 -4.39 -4.48
CA VAL A 92 -8.68 -5.47 -4.17
C VAL A 92 -7.84 -5.03 -2.98
N PRO A 93 -8.39 -5.09 -1.76
CA PRO A 93 -7.73 -4.42 -0.67
C PRO A 93 -6.48 -5.19 -0.24
N TRP A 94 -5.40 -4.45 -0.06
CA TRP A 94 -4.14 -4.95 0.47
C TRP A 94 -4.05 -4.68 1.97
N ARG A 95 -3.47 -5.62 2.72
CA ARG A 95 -3.14 -5.36 4.12
C ARG A 95 -2.02 -4.34 4.18
N LEU A 96 -2.22 -3.21 4.83
CA LEU A 96 -1.12 -2.31 5.15
C LEU A 96 -0.57 -2.68 6.53
N VAL A 97 0.74 -2.82 6.63
CA VAL A 97 1.48 -2.98 7.88
C VAL A 97 2.56 -1.92 7.90
N ILE A 98 2.53 -1.05 8.91
CA ILE A 98 3.53 -0.03 9.12
C ILE A 98 4.32 -0.45 10.34
N VAL A 99 5.62 -0.67 10.16
CA VAL A 99 6.60 -0.88 11.21
C VAL A 99 7.33 0.43 11.40
N ASP A 100 7.25 0.99 12.60
CA ASP A 100 7.97 2.21 12.93
C ASP A 100 9.41 1.93 13.41
N ARG A 101 10.14 3.01 13.72
CA ARG A 101 11.54 2.96 14.19
C ARG A 101 11.76 2.19 15.50
N HIS A 102 10.70 1.98 16.28
CA HIS A 102 10.66 1.27 17.55
C HIS A 102 10.15 -0.17 17.38
N HIS A 103 9.90 -0.61 16.14
CA HIS A 103 9.26 -1.87 15.79
C HIS A 103 7.79 -1.99 16.21
N ASP A 104 7.15 -0.87 16.55
CA ASP A 104 5.71 -0.85 16.78
C ASP A 104 4.98 -1.00 15.44
N THR A 105 3.97 -1.86 15.44
CA THR A 105 3.24 -2.24 14.23
C THR A 105 1.84 -1.63 14.20
N THR A 106 1.55 -0.80 13.20
CA THR A 106 0.20 -0.32 12.88
C THR A 106 -0.34 -1.05 11.66
N THR A 107 -1.58 -1.54 11.71
CA THR A 107 -2.22 -2.25 10.58
C THR A 107 -3.41 -1.51 10.04
N GLY A 108 -3.63 -1.57 8.74
CA GLY A 108 -4.82 -1.02 8.07
C GLY A 108 -5.07 -1.65 6.70
N ALA A 109 -5.77 -0.90 5.87
CA ALA A 109 -6.18 -1.28 4.52
C ALA A 109 -5.67 -0.28 3.49
N VAL A 110 -5.35 -0.77 2.29
CA VAL A 110 -5.23 0.05 1.08
C VAL A 110 -6.31 -0.37 0.10
N TYR A 111 -7.11 0.60 -0.36
CA TYR A 111 -8.28 0.44 -1.23
C TYR A 111 -8.13 1.14 -2.57
#